data_AF-A0A812TYK5-F1
#
_entry.id   AF-A0A812TYK5-F1
#
_cell.length_a   1.000
_cell.length_b   1.000
_cell.length_c   1.000
_cell.angle_alpha   90.00
_cell.angle_beta   90.00
_cell.angle_gamma   90.00
#
_symmetry.space_group_name_H-M   'P 1'
#
loop_
_entity.id
_entity.type
_entity.pdbx_description
1 polymer ?
#
loop_
_entity_poly.entity_id
_entity_poly.type
_entity_poly.pdbx_seq_one_letter_code
_entity_poly.pdbx_strand_id
1 'polypeptide(L)'
;MSSQRKCGAQGAAVLLQEYLKGTEYIVDHVSRDGVHKTTMVWVYDRRPANGAGFVCFGQQCVLPDGPVAQELIAYTRGCLDALRISDGATHTEVMMTETGPCLVEVNSRCHGAAGSWMPLARAMTGYTQVDACVDAFLNAEAFDSLPDVPPPFLASGQVSMLVSYHEGQVEATQFQKVRELKSVVFLEENLHAGHRVEKTIDLFGLIGMCVLVHSDPDVLASDLDCIRQMEHEGSLFVLAN
;
A
#
# COMPACT_ATOMS: atom_id res chain seq x y z
N MET A 1 7.94 -10.16 22.75
CA MET A 1 8.11 -8.84 22.08
C MET A 1 9.56 -8.67 21.67
N SER A 2 9.95 -9.18 20.50
CA SER A 2 11.19 -8.77 19.84
C SER A 2 10.80 -7.68 18.83
N SER A 3 10.52 -6.46 19.30
CA SER A 3 10.34 -5.32 18.39
C SER A 3 11.69 -5.06 17.74
N GLN A 4 11.89 -5.58 16.54
CA GLN A 4 13.16 -5.52 15.86
C GLN A 4 13.45 -4.05 15.51
N ARG A 5 14.60 -3.54 15.97
CA ARG A 5 15.16 -2.23 15.59
C ARG A 5 15.68 -2.27 14.16
N LYS A 6 14.81 -2.61 13.20
CA LYS A 6 15.18 -2.74 11.78
C LYS A 6 15.26 -1.38 11.08
N CYS A 7 14.49 -0.38 11.54
CA CYS A 7 14.52 0.98 11.01
C CYS A 7 14.65 2.02 12.14
N GLY A 8 15.61 2.94 12.02
CA GLY A 8 15.58 4.24 12.70
C GLY A 8 15.58 4.29 14.25
N ALA A 9 16.24 3.36 14.94
CA ALA A 9 16.13 3.26 16.42
C ALA A 9 17.15 4.09 17.24
N GLN A 10 17.96 4.95 16.62
CA GLN A 10 18.97 5.73 17.35
C GLN A 10 18.31 6.90 18.09
N GLY A 11 18.38 6.91 19.42
CA GLY A 11 17.73 7.92 20.26
C GLY A 11 16.22 7.73 20.45
N ALA A 12 15.69 6.54 20.15
CA ALA A 12 14.26 6.26 20.25
C ALA A 12 13.73 6.39 21.69
N ALA A 13 12.60 7.10 21.85
CA ALA A 13 11.75 7.03 23.03
C ALA A 13 10.67 5.96 22.84
N VAL A 14 10.08 5.50 23.94
CA VAL A 14 8.94 4.57 23.91
C VAL A 14 7.65 5.36 23.99
N LEU A 15 6.76 5.13 23.03
CA LEU A 15 5.37 5.59 23.07
C LEU A 15 4.48 4.46 23.60
N LEU A 16 3.70 4.73 24.64
CA LEU A 16 2.60 3.86 25.06
C LEU A 16 1.29 4.53 24.64
N GLN A 17 0.50 3.83 23.84
CA GLN A 17 -0.78 4.31 23.32
C GLN A 17 -1.86 3.25 23.45
N GLU A 18 -3.11 3.67 23.29
CA GLU A 18 -4.24 2.76 23.17
C GLU A 18 -4.08 1.86 21.93
N TYR A 19 -4.59 0.64 22.04
CA TYR A 19 -4.67 -0.27 20.90
C TYR A 19 -5.92 0.05 20.06
N LEU A 20 -5.70 0.67 18.90
CA LEU A 20 -6.77 0.99 17.96
C LEU A 20 -7.22 -0.27 17.23
N LYS A 21 -8.38 -0.82 17.61
CA LYS A 21 -8.98 -1.98 16.95
C LYS A 21 -9.89 -1.52 15.81
N GLY A 22 -9.52 -1.86 14.58
CA GLY A 22 -10.26 -1.43 13.41
C GLY A 22 -9.64 -1.90 12.10
N THR A 23 -10.09 -1.29 11.01
CA THR A 23 -9.52 -1.47 9.67
C THR A 23 -8.59 -0.30 9.36
N GLU A 24 -7.37 -0.59 8.91
CA GLU A 24 -6.37 0.42 8.61
C GLU A 24 -6.46 0.90 7.16
N TYR A 25 -6.55 2.21 6.98
CA TYR A 25 -6.64 2.88 5.69
C TYR A 25 -5.49 3.84 5.50
N ILE A 26 -5.23 4.17 4.24
CA ILE A 26 -4.32 5.24 3.82
C ILE A 26 -5.13 6.27 3.07
N VAL A 27 -4.91 7.55 3.39
CA VAL A 27 -5.52 8.67 2.68
C VAL A 27 -4.41 9.57 2.14
N ASP A 28 -4.09 9.41 0.87
CA ASP A 28 -3.04 10.20 0.22
C ASP A 28 -3.61 11.52 -0.27
N HIS A 29 -2.95 12.62 0.12
CA HIS A 29 -3.28 13.97 -0.34
C HIS A 29 -2.08 14.65 -0.99
N VAL A 30 -2.37 15.69 -1.75
CA VAL A 30 -1.44 16.76 -2.08
C VAL A 30 -2.07 18.10 -1.71
N SER A 31 -1.26 18.96 -1.09
CA SER A 31 -1.70 20.27 -0.60
C SER A 31 -1.01 21.39 -1.37
N ARG A 32 -1.71 22.51 -1.55
CA ARG A 32 -1.15 23.78 -2.00
C ARG A 32 -1.88 24.92 -1.30
N ASP A 33 -1.17 25.84 -0.67
CA ASP A 33 -1.75 27.00 0.01
C ASP A 33 -2.89 26.62 1.01
N GLY A 34 -2.77 25.44 1.65
CA GLY A 34 -3.78 24.89 2.59
C GLY A 34 -4.97 24.18 1.93
N VAL A 35 -5.04 24.10 0.60
CA VAL A 35 -6.07 23.33 -0.12
C VAL A 35 -5.62 21.89 -0.28
N HIS A 36 -6.36 20.94 0.29
CA HIS A 36 -6.02 19.51 0.31
C HIS A 36 -6.80 18.70 -0.73
N LYS A 37 -6.14 18.32 -1.84
CA LYS A 37 -6.73 17.43 -2.85
C LYS A 37 -6.36 15.98 -2.56
N THR A 38 -7.37 15.11 -2.46
CA THR A 38 -7.16 13.66 -2.25
C THR A 38 -6.76 13.03 -3.57
N THR A 39 -5.69 12.23 -3.57
CA THR A 39 -5.21 11.54 -4.78
C THR A 39 -5.57 10.07 -4.80
N MET A 40 -5.68 9.43 -3.62
CA MET A 40 -6.15 8.05 -3.50
C MET A 40 -6.52 7.73 -2.06
N VAL A 41 -7.51 6.85 -1.88
CA VAL A 41 -7.77 6.17 -0.60
C VAL A 41 -7.45 4.69 -0.78
N TRP A 42 -6.75 4.11 0.18
CA TRP A 42 -6.39 2.69 0.18
C TRP A 42 -6.82 2.03 1.47
N VAL A 43 -7.00 0.72 1.42
CA VAL A 43 -7.16 -0.13 2.60
C VAL A 43 -6.04 -1.17 2.63
N TYR A 44 -5.45 -1.37 3.80
CA TYR A 44 -4.51 -2.48 3.98
C TYR A 44 -5.25 -3.80 4.08
N ASP A 45 -4.76 -4.79 3.35
CA ASP A 45 -5.17 -6.18 3.51
C ASP A 45 -4.27 -6.85 4.56
N ARG A 46 -4.69 -6.78 5.83
CA ARG A 46 -4.00 -7.46 6.94
C ARG A 46 -4.74 -8.70 7.37
N ARG A 47 -4.03 -9.82 7.49
CA ARG A 47 -4.60 -11.12 7.89
C ARG A 47 -3.68 -11.87 8.84
N PRO A 48 -4.20 -12.78 9.66
CA PRO A 48 -3.37 -13.74 10.37
C PRO A 48 -2.69 -14.71 9.40
N ALA A 49 -1.38 -14.93 9.56
CA ALA A 49 -0.63 -15.93 8.82
C ALA A 49 0.60 -16.36 9.62
N ASN A 50 1.01 -17.62 9.49
CA ASN A 50 2.23 -18.15 10.11
C ASN A 50 2.36 -17.89 11.64
N GLY A 51 1.23 -17.82 12.36
CA GLY A 51 1.19 -17.54 13.80
C GLY A 51 1.27 -16.06 14.18
N ALA A 52 1.40 -15.14 13.22
CA ALA A 52 1.28 -13.71 13.42
C ALA A 52 -0.16 -13.22 13.13
N GLY A 53 -0.58 -12.16 13.81
CA GLY A 53 -1.96 -11.65 13.70
C GLY A 53 -2.24 -10.68 12.55
N PHE A 54 -1.20 -10.01 12.02
CA PHE A 54 -1.35 -8.83 11.15
C PHE A 54 -0.34 -8.81 9.97
N VAL A 55 -0.18 -9.95 9.29
CA VAL A 55 0.66 -10.01 8.07
C VAL A 55 -0.02 -9.20 6.97
N CYS A 56 0.76 -8.37 6.28
CA CYS A 56 0.28 -7.55 5.17
C CYS A 56 0.29 -8.37 3.87
N PHE A 57 -0.88 -8.58 3.29
CA PHE A 57 -1.07 -9.24 2.00
C PHE A 57 -1.13 -8.24 0.84
N GLY A 58 -1.34 -6.96 1.10
CA GLY A 58 -1.47 -5.98 0.04
C GLY A 58 -2.18 -4.70 0.45
N GLN A 59 -2.47 -3.88 -0.56
CA GLN A 59 -3.23 -2.65 -0.45
C GLN A 59 -4.23 -2.58 -1.61
N GLN A 60 -5.49 -2.29 -1.30
CA GLN A 60 -6.56 -2.17 -2.28
C GLN A 60 -7.02 -0.72 -2.37
N CYS A 61 -7.38 -0.27 -3.57
CA CYS A 61 -7.94 1.06 -3.75
C CYS A 61 -9.40 1.10 -3.27
N VAL A 62 -9.76 2.16 -2.55
CA VAL A 62 -11.12 2.38 -2.05
C VAL A 62 -11.75 3.48 -2.89
N LEU A 63 -12.97 3.23 -3.38
CA LEU A 63 -13.72 4.24 -4.14
C LEU A 63 -13.97 5.49 -3.27
N PRO A 64 -13.62 6.69 -3.77
CA PRO A 64 -13.65 7.91 -2.97
C PRO A 64 -15.06 8.42 -2.63
N ASP A 65 -16.08 7.94 -3.35
CA ASP A 65 -17.49 8.27 -3.11
C ASP A 65 -18.17 7.33 -2.08
N GLY A 66 -17.48 6.26 -1.65
CA GLY A 66 -17.96 5.38 -0.61
C GLY A 66 -18.02 6.07 0.76
N PRO A 67 -18.98 5.69 1.64
CA PRO A 67 -19.20 6.37 2.91
C PRO A 67 -17.96 6.37 3.81
N VAL A 68 -17.23 5.24 3.86
CA VAL A 68 -15.99 5.12 4.63
C VAL A 68 -14.89 6.05 4.10
N ALA A 69 -14.76 6.19 2.78
CA ALA A 69 -13.76 7.05 2.17
C ALA A 69 -14.07 8.53 2.44
N GLN A 70 -15.33 8.94 2.34
CA GLN A 70 -15.75 10.31 2.63
C GLN A 70 -15.47 10.71 4.08
N GLU A 71 -15.76 9.81 5.03
CA GLU A 71 -15.47 10.03 6.45
C GLU A 71 -13.96 10.14 6.70
N LEU A 72 -13.16 9.24 6.12
CA LEU A 72 -11.70 9.25 6.21
C LEU A 72 -11.08 10.52 5.59
N ILE A 73 -11.56 10.95 4.42
CA ILE A 73 -11.08 12.16 3.73
C ILE A 73 -11.36 13.40 4.58
N ALA A 74 -12.60 13.55 5.07
CA ALA A 74 -12.98 14.68 5.91
C ALA A 74 -12.15 14.74 7.21
N TYR A 75 -12.01 13.60 7.89
CA TYR A 75 -11.18 13.48 9.09
C TYR A 75 -9.71 13.81 8.82
N THR A 76 -9.16 13.29 7.73
CA THR A 76 -7.74 13.49 7.37
C THR A 76 -7.47 14.95 7.08
N ARG A 77 -8.32 15.64 6.32
CA ARG A 77 -8.19 17.08 6.07
C ARG A 77 -8.14 17.89 7.36
N GLY A 78 -9.02 17.59 8.33
CA GLY A 78 -8.98 18.24 9.64
C GLY A 78 -7.68 17.97 10.41
N CYS A 79 -7.09 16.78 10.26
CA CYS A 79 -5.77 16.48 10.81
C CYS A 79 -4.66 17.30 10.12
N LEU A 80 -4.70 17.42 8.79
CA LEU A 80 -3.72 18.22 8.03
C LEU A 80 -3.79 19.71 8.42
N ASP A 81 -5.00 20.25 8.58
CA ASP A 81 -5.24 21.61 9.07
C ASP A 81 -4.67 21.81 10.49
N ALA A 82 -4.94 20.86 11.40
CA ALA A 82 -4.46 20.91 12.78
C ALA A 82 -2.92 20.85 12.87
N LEU A 83 -2.29 20.07 11.99
CA LEU A 83 -0.84 19.96 11.84
C LEU A 83 -0.24 21.15 11.05
N ARG A 84 -1.08 22.02 10.47
CA ARG A 84 -0.69 23.17 9.63
C ARG A 84 0.14 22.76 8.42
N ILE A 85 -0.20 21.63 7.82
CA ILE A 85 0.37 21.23 6.53
C ILE A 85 -0.27 22.11 5.47
N SER A 86 0.51 22.91 4.76
CA SER A 86 -0.01 23.79 3.70
C SER A 86 0.31 23.29 2.30
N ASP A 87 1.44 22.61 2.12
CA ASP A 87 2.02 22.32 0.81
C ASP A 87 2.62 20.90 0.72
N GLY A 88 2.53 20.31 -0.46
CA GLY A 88 3.16 19.03 -0.80
C GLY A 88 2.33 17.79 -0.50
N ALA A 89 2.92 16.63 -0.79
CA ALA A 89 2.29 15.33 -0.61
C ALA A 89 2.26 14.88 0.85
N THR A 90 1.18 14.20 1.24
CA THR A 90 1.09 13.48 2.51
C THR A 90 0.62 12.05 2.31
N HIS A 91 1.22 11.16 3.10
CA HIS A 91 0.82 9.78 3.27
C HIS A 91 0.31 9.62 4.70
N THR A 92 -1.00 9.45 4.85
CA THR A 92 -1.68 9.47 6.14
C THR A 92 -2.32 8.12 6.40
N GLU A 93 -1.91 7.45 7.48
CA GLU A 93 -2.50 6.20 7.93
C GLU A 93 -3.53 6.47 9.03
N VAL A 94 -4.72 5.90 8.88
CA VAL A 94 -5.87 6.11 9.78
C VAL A 94 -6.49 4.76 10.10
N MET A 95 -6.74 4.51 11.38
CA MET A 95 -7.51 3.34 11.82
C MET A 95 -8.99 3.71 11.88
N MET A 96 -9.83 3.04 11.09
CA MET A 96 -11.28 3.13 11.22
C MET A 96 -11.75 2.19 12.34
N THR A 97 -12.06 2.76 13.50
CA THR A 97 -12.50 2.02 14.69
C THR A 97 -14.03 1.98 14.80
N GLU A 98 -14.57 1.24 15.76
CA GLU A 98 -16.02 1.22 16.05
C GLU A 98 -16.59 2.61 16.39
N THR A 99 -15.75 3.53 16.89
CA THR A 99 -16.14 4.90 17.25
C THR A 99 -15.77 5.95 16.19
N GLY A 100 -15.25 5.53 15.03
CA GLY A 100 -14.84 6.40 13.94
C GLY A 100 -13.33 6.39 13.66
N PRO A 101 -12.86 7.27 12.75
CA PRO A 101 -11.46 7.32 12.33
C PRO A 101 -10.56 7.87 13.44
N CYS A 102 -9.40 7.24 13.60
CA CYS A 102 -8.35 7.67 14.51
C CYS A 102 -7.01 7.70 13.77
N LEU A 103 -6.34 8.87 13.80
CA LEU A 103 -5.06 9.08 13.15
C LEU A 103 -3.98 8.17 13.74
N VAL A 104 -3.26 7.44 12.89
CA VAL A 104 -2.08 6.65 13.28
C VAL A 104 -0.81 7.45 12.99
N GLU A 105 -0.65 7.90 11.74
CA GLU A 105 0.50 8.72 11.34
C GLU A 105 0.19 9.62 10.14
N VAL A 106 0.91 10.75 10.07
CA VAL A 106 0.98 11.61 8.88
C VAL A 106 2.45 11.75 8.50
N ASN A 107 2.79 11.40 7.27
CA ASN A 107 4.12 11.61 6.73
C ASN A 107 4.06 12.60 5.56
N SER A 108 4.83 13.69 5.62
CA SER A 108 4.96 14.69 4.55
C SER A 108 5.84 14.19 3.39
N ARG A 109 5.40 13.09 2.75
CA ARG A 109 6.01 12.48 1.57
C ARG A 109 4.94 11.80 0.72
N CYS A 110 5.31 11.41 -0.49
CA CYS A 110 4.47 10.54 -1.30
C CYS A 110 4.32 9.14 -0.67
N HIS A 111 3.31 8.43 -1.13
CA HIS A 111 3.05 7.03 -0.82
C HIS A 111 4.31 6.16 -1.01
N GLY A 112 4.45 5.13 -0.18
CA GLY A 112 5.66 4.33 -0.02
C GLY A 112 6.00 3.41 -1.21
N ALA A 113 6.67 2.28 -0.89
CA ALA A 113 7.06 1.24 -1.84
C ALA A 113 7.86 1.75 -3.06
N ALA A 114 8.72 2.76 -2.85
CA ALA A 114 9.59 3.36 -3.87
C ALA A 114 8.86 3.80 -5.16
N GLY A 115 7.55 4.11 -5.08
CA GLY A 115 6.76 4.53 -6.24
C GLY A 115 6.25 3.40 -7.13
N SER A 116 6.40 2.13 -6.73
CA SER A 116 5.91 0.97 -7.49
C SER A 116 4.41 1.03 -7.83
N TRP A 117 3.62 1.70 -6.99
CA TRP A 117 2.17 1.91 -7.12
C TRP A 117 1.79 2.91 -8.23
N MET A 118 2.73 3.72 -8.74
CA MET A 118 2.44 4.79 -9.69
C MET A 118 1.73 4.32 -10.98
N PRO A 119 2.12 3.21 -11.63
CA PRO A 119 1.40 2.68 -12.79
C PRO A 119 -0.06 2.35 -12.46
N LEU A 120 -0.32 1.81 -11.27
CA LEU A 120 -1.67 1.54 -10.79
C LEU A 120 -2.44 2.83 -10.57
N ALA A 121 -1.91 3.81 -9.84
CA ALA A 121 -2.64 5.06 -9.59
C ALA A 121 -2.98 5.78 -10.90
N ARG A 122 -2.04 5.79 -11.87
CA ARG A 122 -2.27 6.36 -13.19
C ARG A 122 -3.36 5.62 -13.96
N ALA A 123 -3.34 4.28 -13.96
CA ALA A 123 -4.38 3.50 -14.62
C ALA A 123 -5.75 3.65 -13.97
N MET A 124 -5.81 3.81 -12.65
CA MET A 124 -7.05 3.93 -11.89
C MET A 124 -7.66 5.34 -12.00
N THR A 125 -6.85 6.40 -11.96
CA THR A 125 -7.35 7.79 -11.80
C THR A 125 -6.94 8.74 -12.92
N GLY A 126 -6.03 8.34 -13.81
CA GLY A 126 -5.45 9.17 -14.87
C GLY A 126 -4.21 9.96 -14.46
N TYR A 127 -3.96 10.12 -13.16
CA TYR A 127 -2.81 10.83 -12.59
C TYR A 127 -2.25 10.10 -11.37
N THR A 128 -1.17 10.62 -10.80
CA THR A 128 -0.53 10.08 -9.59
C THR A 128 -0.37 11.17 -8.55
N GLN A 129 -0.14 10.78 -7.29
CA GLN A 129 0.24 11.73 -6.25
C GLN A 129 1.51 12.51 -6.60
N VAL A 130 2.42 11.89 -7.35
CA VAL A 130 3.66 12.55 -7.81
C VAL A 130 3.34 13.65 -8.82
N ASP A 131 2.48 13.39 -9.82
CA ASP A 131 2.06 14.40 -10.80
C ASP A 131 1.41 15.60 -10.07
N ALA A 132 0.44 15.32 -9.19
CA ALA A 132 -0.25 16.35 -8.43
C ALA A 132 0.70 17.16 -7.53
N CYS A 133 1.70 16.50 -6.92
CA CYS A 133 2.71 17.17 -6.09
C CYS A 133 3.61 18.08 -6.93
N VAL A 134 4.03 17.65 -8.12
CA VAL A 134 4.80 18.48 -9.06
C VAL A 134 3.99 19.70 -9.48
N ASP A 135 2.72 19.52 -9.87
CA ASP A 135 1.83 20.62 -10.23
C ASP A 135 1.60 21.58 -9.06
N ALA A 136 1.42 21.06 -7.84
CA ALA A 136 1.26 21.86 -6.63
C ALA A 136 2.44 22.82 -6.40
N PHE A 137 3.66 22.48 -6.81
CA PHE A 137 4.82 23.37 -6.69
C PHE A 137 5.10 24.21 -7.94
N LEU A 138 4.89 23.64 -9.14
CA LEU A 138 5.41 24.21 -10.39
C LEU A 138 4.33 24.70 -11.35
N ASN A 139 3.06 24.31 -11.15
CA ASN A 139 1.95 24.65 -12.05
C ASN A 139 0.61 24.76 -11.30
N ALA A 140 0.37 25.93 -10.70
CA ALA A 140 -0.83 26.20 -9.91
C ALA A 140 -2.13 25.94 -10.68
N GLU A 141 -2.20 26.36 -11.95
CA GLU A 141 -3.41 26.19 -12.78
C GLU A 141 -3.72 24.70 -13.01
N ALA A 142 -2.69 23.88 -13.27
CA ALA A 142 -2.88 22.44 -13.39
C ALA A 142 -3.34 21.81 -12.07
N PHE A 143 -2.73 22.19 -10.95
CA PHE A 143 -3.16 21.71 -9.63
C PHE A 143 -4.61 22.10 -9.33
N ASP A 144 -4.98 23.36 -9.57
CA ASP A 144 -6.33 23.87 -9.34
C ASP A 144 -7.37 23.13 -10.18
N SER A 145 -7.00 22.71 -11.40
CA SER A 145 -7.85 21.93 -12.30
C SER A 145 -8.07 20.47 -11.88
N LEU A 146 -7.23 19.91 -10.99
CA LEU A 146 -7.43 18.56 -10.46
C LEU A 146 -8.72 18.51 -9.63
N PRO A 147 -9.43 17.38 -9.61
CA PRO A 147 -10.60 17.24 -8.75
C PRO A 147 -10.20 17.17 -7.27
N ASP A 148 -11.10 17.57 -6.37
CA ASP A 148 -10.85 17.54 -4.92
C ASP A 148 -10.70 16.12 -4.38
N VAL A 149 -11.37 15.17 -5.02
CA VAL A 149 -11.26 13.73 -4.79
C VAL A 149 -11.16 13.02 -6.14
N PRO A 150 -10.55 11.83 -6.23
CA PRO A 150 -10.37 11.16 -7.51
C PRO A 150 -11.72 10.85 -8.19
N PRO A 151 -11.77 10.81 -9.53
CA PRO A 151 -12.95 10.33 -10.24
C PRO A 151 -13.17 8.83 -10.00
N PRO A 152 -14.32 8.26 -10.39
CA PRO A 152 -14.52 6.81 -10.42
C PRO A 152 -13.38 6.10 -11.16
N PHE A 153 -12.96 4.94 -10.66
CA PHE A 153 -11.80 4.25 -11.20
C PHE A 153 -12.02 3.81 -12.66
N LEU A 154 -10.98 4.02 -13.48
CA LEU A 154 -10.97 3.68 -14.91
C LEU A 154 -10.58 2.22 -15.19
N ALA A 155 -10.09 1.52 -14.17
CA ALA A 155 -9.62 0.15 -14.22
C ALA A 155 -9.82 -0.53 -12.86
N SER A 156 -9.34 -1.76 -12.73
CA SER A 156 -9.22 -2.47 -11.45
C SER A 156 -7.74 -2.69 -11.13
N GLY A 157 -7.34 -2.52 -9.87
CA GLY A 157 -5.96 -2.72 -9.48
C GLY A 157 -5.72 -2.76 -7.97
N GLN A 158 -4.62 -3.40 -7.59
CA GLN A 158 -4.17 -3.51 -6.21
C GLN A 158 -2.65 -3.75 -6.13
N VAL A 159 -2.06 -3.48 -4.97
CA VAL A 159 -0.72 -3.93 -4.61
C VAL A 159 -0.86 -5.24 -3.85
N SER A 160 -0.09 -6.26 -4.23
CA SER A 160 -0.05 -7.56 -3.57
C SER A 160 1.35 -7.83 -3.02
N MET A 161 1.42 -8.03 -1.72
CA MET A 161 2.63 -8.48 -1.02
C MET A 161 2.72 -10.00 -1.13
N LEU A 162 3.92 -10.51 -1.41
CA LEU A 162 4.16 -11.95 -1.57
C LEU A 162 4.55 -12.58 -0.24
N VAL A 163 3.69 -13.48 0.26
CA VAL A 163 3.79 -14.13 1.57
C VAL A 163 4.34 -15.54 1.41
N SER A 164 5.39 -15.88 2.15
CA SER A 164 5.90 -17.25 2.21
C SER A 164 5.25 -18.03 3.36
N TYR A 165 4.74 -19.22 3.05
CA TYR A 165 4.30 -20.23 4.03
C TYR A 165 5.34 -21.34 4.24
N HIS A 166 6.44 -21.28 3.49
CA HIS A 166 7.50 -22.28 3.48
C HIS A 166 8.80 -21.66 3.99
N GLU A 167 9.67 -22.50 4.53
CA GLU A 167 10.98 -22.09 5.04
C GLU A 167 12.05 -23.06 4.54
N GLY A 168 13.25 -22.56 4.27
CA GLY A 168 14.34 -23.39 3.79
C GLY A 168 15.40 -22.62 3.01
N GLN A 169 16.37 -23.37 2.48
CA GLN A 169 17.40 -22.83 1.61
C GLN A 169 16.87 -22.76 0.18
N VAL A 170 16.85 -21.57 -0.43
CA VAL A 170 16.36 -21.39 -1.80
C VAL A 170 17.44 -21.81 -2.80
N GLU A 171 17.09 -22.75 -3.67
CA GLU A 171 17.91 -23.18 -4.80
C GLU A 171 17.64 -22.30 -6.04
N ALA A 172 16.37 -22.01 -6.33
CA ALA A 172 15.95 -21.19 -7.46
C ALA A 172 14.62 -20.46 -7.17
N THR A 173 14.36 -19.38 -7.89
CA THR A 173 13.07 -18.65 -7.84
C THR A 173 12.25 -18.90 -9.09
N GLN A 174 10.93 -18.74 -9.00
CA GLN A 174 9.97 -18.96 -10.07
C GLN A 174 9.10 -17.73 -10.34
N PHE A 175 9.59 -16.54 -9.98
CA PHE A 175 8.90 -15.25 -10.16
C PHE A 175 8.57 -14.91 -11.61
N GLN A 176 9.21 -15.56 -12.58
CA GLN A 176 8.87 -15.43 -13.99
C GLN A 176 7.40 -15.80 -14.28
N LYS A 177 6.85 -16.79 -13.57
CA LYS A 177 5.44 -17.18 -13.70
C LYS A 177 4.50 -16.06 -13.27
N VAL A 178 4.88 -15.30 -12.23
CA VAL A 178 4.12 -14.13 -11.75
C VAL A 178 4.22 -12.98 -12.75
N ARG A 179 5.41 -12.75 -13.30
CA ARG A 179 5.65 -11.71 -14.32
C ARG A 179 4.83 -11.91 -15.61
N GLU A 180 4.48 -13.14 -15.93
CA GLU A 180 3.71 -13.50 -17.13
C GLU A 180 2.18 -13.38 -16.93
N LEU A 181 1.71 -13.13 -15.72
CA LEU A 181 0.29 -12.88 -15.44
C LEU A 181 -0.16 -11.57 -16.10
N LYS A 182 -1.39 -11.56 -16.62
CA LYS A 182 -1.89 -10.50 -17.51
C LYS A 182 -2.02 -9.15 -16.83
N SER A 183 -2.36 -9.18 -15.54
CA SER A 183 -2.57 -7.97 -14.75
C SER A 183 -1.30 -7.45 -14.08
N VAL A 184 -0.19 -8.20 -14.06
CA VAL A 184 1.03 -7.77 -13.37
C VAL A 184 1.76 -6.72 -14.19
N VAL A 185 1.82 -5.49 -13.68
CA VAL A 185 2.50 -4.35 -14.31
C VAL A 185 3.85 -4.02 -13.66
N PHE A 186 4.08 -4.53 -12.45
CA PHE A 186 5.33 -4.39 -11.73
C PHE A 186 5.54 -5.57 -10.78
N LEU A 187 6.78 -6.02 -10.65
CA LEU A 187 7.19 -7.08 -9.72
C LEU A 187 8.55 -6.74 -9.12
N GLU A 188 8.59 -6.62 -7.80
CA GLU A 188 9.79 -6.55 -6.98
C GLU A 188 10.06 -7.92 -6.35
N GLU A 189 11.27 -8.44 -6.55
CA GLU A 189 11.71 -9.73 -6.03
C GLU A 189 12.67 -9.49 -4.86
N ASN A 190 12.28 -9.91 -3.65
CA ASN A 190 13.11 -9.78 -2.44
C ASN A 190 13.84 -11.09 -2.08
N LEU A 191 13.58 -12.16 -2.84
CA LEU A 191 14.15 -13.48 -2.65
C LEU A 191 14.94 -13.91 -3.89
N HIS A 192 16.11 -14.50 -3.67
CA HIS A 192 16.98 -15.01 -4.74
C HIS A 192 17.56 -16.38 -4.37
N ALA A 193 18.07 -17.09 -5.38
CA ALA A 193 18.85 -18.31 -5.17
C ALA A 193 19.99 -18.05 -4.17
N GLY A 194 20.19 -18.97 -3.22
CA GLY A 194 21.16 -18.83 -2.14
C GLY A 194 20.64 -18.13 -0.89
N HIS A 195 19.47 -17.48 -0.92
CA HIS A 195 18.83 -16.95 0.30
C HIS A 195 18.24 -18.09 1.14
N ARG A 196 18.15 -17.87 2.46
CA ARG A 196 17.28 -18.65 3.33
C ARG A 196 15.94 -17.93 3.44
N VAL A 197 14.85 -18.58 3.02
CA VAL A 197 13.49 -18.08 3.19
C VAL A 197 12.95 -18.54 4.54
N GLU A 198 12.23 -17.65 5.22
CA GLU A 198 11.46 -17.95 6.42
C GLU A 198 9.97 -17.73 6.15
N LYS A 199 9.13 -18.29 7.01
CA LYS A 199 7.69 -18.00 6.99
C LYS A 199 7.47 -16.51 7.28
N THR A 200 6.72 -15.85 6.41
CA THR A 200 6.43 -14.43 6.56
C THR A 200 5.54 -14.20 7.78
N ILE A 201 6.04 -13.44 8.76
CA ILE A 201 5.30 -13.04 9.96
C ILE A 201 5.18 -11.51 10.10
N ASP A 202 5.96 -10.76 9.32
CA ASP A 202 5.97 -9.30 9.28
C ASP A 202 6.39 -8.82 7.88
N LEU A 203 6.43 -7.49 7.71
CA LEU A 203 6.79 -6.83 6.45
C LEU A 203 8.18 -7.23 5.92
N PHE A 204 9.13 -7.55 6.80
CA PHE A 204 10.51 -7.86 6.40
C PHE A 204 10.69 -9.32 5.96
N GLY A 205 9.72 -10.18 6.24
CA GLY A 205 9.68 -11.56 5.76
C GLY A 205 9.03 -11.72 4.39
N LEU A 206 8.60 -10.63 3.75
CA LEU A 206 7.99 -10.68 2.42
C LEU A 206 9.03 -11.09 1.36
N ILE A 207 8.66 -12.04 0.50
CA ILE A 207 9.54 -12.56 -0.56
C ILE A 207 9.50 -11.72 -1.85
N GLY A 208 8.58 -10.76 -1.90
CA GLY A 208 8.43 -9.80 -3.00
C GLY A 208 7.13 -9.03 -2.89
N MET A 209 6.85 -8.24 -3.91
CA MET A 209 5.63 -7.45 -4.05
C MET A 209 5.33 -7.30 -5.54
N CYS A 210 4.06 -7.36 -5.93
CA CYS A 210 3.64 -7.05 -7.28
C CYS A 210 2.51 -6.02 -7.29
N VAL A 211 2.42 -5.29 -8.38
CA VAL A 211 1.33 -4.36 -8.66
C VAL A 211 0.52 -4.92 -9.79
N LEU A 212 -0.78 -5.09 -9.54
CA LEU A 212 -1.73 -5.65 -10.49
C LEU A 212 -2.69 -4.57 -10.98
N VAL A 213 -2.91 -4.52 -12.29
CA VAL A 213 -3.82 -3.60 -12.97
C VAL A 213 -4.41 -4.32 -14.18
N HIS A 214 -5.73 -4.27 -14.32
CA HIS A 214 -6.40 -4.74 -15.54
C HIS A 214 -7.75 -4.02 -15.72
N SER A 215 -8.19 -3.85 -16.96
CA SER A 215 -9.51 -3.24 -17.25
C SER A 215 -10.67 -4.17 -16.89
N ASP A 216 -10.47 -5.47 -17.05
CA ASP A 216 -11.38 -6.53 -16.61
C ASP A 216 -11.08 -6.97 -15.17
N PRO A 217 -11.99 -6.74 -14.20
CA PRO A 217 -11.82 -7.14 -12.81
C PRO A 217 -11.68 -8.66 -12.61
N ASP A 218 -12.26 -9.49 -13.49
CA ASP A 218 -12.21 -10.95 -13.35
C ASP A 218 -10.80 -11.48 -13.66
N VAL A 219 -10.09 -10.83 -14.59
CA VAL A 219 -8.67 -11.15 -14.85
C VAL A 219 -7.79 -10.78 -13.65
N LEU A 220 -8.03 -9.60 -13.04
CA LEU A 220 -7.33 -9.19 -11.83
C LEU A 220 -7.54 -10.20 -10.69
N ALA A 221 -8.78 -10.62 -10.46
CA ALA A 221 -9.13 -11.59 -9.43
C ALA A 221 -8.48 -12.96 -9.69
N SER A 222 -8.58 -13.46 -10.93
CA SER A 222 -7.98 -14.73 -11.36
C SER A 222 -6.45 -14.75 -11.17
N ASP A 223 -5.76 -13.68 -11.56
CA ASP A 223 -4.31 -13.58 -11.41
C ASP A 223 -3.90 -13.46 -9.93
N LEU A 224 -4.66 -12.72 -9.11
CA LEU A 224 -4.43 -12.66 -7.67
C LEU A 224 -4.59 -14.04 -7.03
N ASP A 225 -5.65 -14.76 -7.34
CA ASP A 225 -5.91 -16.11 -6.82
C ASP A 225 -4.80 -17.08 -7.24
N CYS A 226 -4.31 -16.98 -8.48
CA CYS A 226 -3.14 -17.72 -8.94
C CYS A 226 -1.91 -17.44 -8.07
N ILE A 227 -1.61 -16.17 -7.78
CA ILE A 227 -0.49 -15.79 -6.90
C ILE A 227 -0.66 -16.39 -5.50
N ARG A 228 -1.85 -16.27 -4.90
CA ARG A 228 -2.13 -16.85 -3.56
C ARG A 228 -2.00 -18.36 -3.54
N GLN A 229 -2.44 -19.04 -4.60
CA GLN A 229 -2.25 -20.47 -4.75
C GLN A 229 -0.76 -20.83 -4.79
N MET A 230 0.04 -20.09 -5.56
CA MET A 230 1.49 -20.32 -5.64
C MET A 230 2.20 -20.11 -4.30
N GLU A 231 1.78 -19.14 -3.49
CA GLU A 231 2.28 -18.94 -2.12
C GLU A 231 2.02 -20.17 -1.24
N HIS A 232 0.79 -20.69 -1.26
CA HIS A 232 0.41 -21.86 -0.47
C HIS A 232 1.12 -23.13 -0.93
N GLU A 233 1.23 -23.35 -2.23
CA GLU A 233 1.93 -24.51 -2.81
C GLU A 233 3.45 -24.43 -2.67
N GLY A 234 3.99 -23.24 -2.38
CA GLY A 234 5.44 -23.00 -2.36
C GLY A 234 6.06 -23.00 -3.75
N SER A 235 5.26 -22.77 -4.80
CA SER A 235 5.69 -22.87 -6.20
C SER A 235 6.32 -21.59 -6.75
N LEU A 236 6.48 -20.56 -5.90
CA LEU A 236 7.25 -19.33 -6.16
C LEU A 236 8.77 -19.53 -6.10
N PHE A 237 9.25 -20.62 -5.52
CA PHE A 237 10.67 -20.95 -5.42
C PHE A 237 10.87 -22.47 -5.28
N VAL A 238 12.12 -22.92 -5.37
CA VAL A 238 12.55 -24.30 -5.14
C VAL A 238 13.45 -24.31 -3.91
N LEU A 239 13.16 -25.20 -2.97
CA LEU A 239 14.00 -25.41 -1.79
C LEU A 239 15.03 -26.51 -2.08
N ALA A 240 16.25 -26.32 -1.61
CA ALA A 240 17.27 -27.37 -1.63
C ALA A 240 16.83 -28.54 -0.74
N ASN A 241 17.15 -29.76 -1.19
CA ASN A 241 16.94 -31.00 -0.44
C ASN A 241 17.81 -31.08 0.83
#